data_AF-A0A2E5EJU0-F1
#
_entry.id   AF-A0A2E5EJU0-F1
#
_cell.length_a   1.000
_cell.length_b   1.000
_cell.length_c   1.000
_cell.angle_alpha   90.00
_cell.angle_beta   90.00
_cell.angle_gamma   90.00
#
_symmetry.space_group_name_H-M   'P 1'
#
loop_
_entity.id
_entity.type
_entity.pdbx_description
1 polymer ?
#
loop_
_entity_poly.entity_id
_entity_poly.type
_entity_poly.pdbx_seq_one_letter_code
_entity_poly.pdbx_strand_id
1 'polypeptide(L)'
;MSKTDYSASGVFVERGERYHFEVDPNQRWRDGDIVCGPEGWRSSALSGFKRRAVEALESRRRYQVAPWFVIIGAVENDGDNQFSIGKGIKWTMPSRGELFTYANDVSLRCARFPDHQIGDNR
;
A
#
# COMPACT_ATOMS: atom_id res chain seq x y z
N MET A 1 13.78 11.88 -8.98
CA MET A 1 12.95 10.93 -8.19
C MET A 1 11.88 11.75 -7.47
N SER A 2 10.61 11.68 -7.87
CA SER A 2 9.54 12.45 -7.22
C SER A 2 9.08 11.75 -5.94
N LYS A 3 9.08 12.50 -4.84
CA LYS A 3 8.83 12.12 -3.45
C LYS A 3 7.32 12.08 -3.16
N THR A 4 6.56 11.02 -3.48
CA THR A 4 5.12 11.01 -3.07
C THR A 4 4.32 9.68 -3.06
N ASP A 5 4.93 8.52 -2.80
CA ASP A 5 4.10 7.30 -2.58
C ASP A 5 4.16 6.80 -1.12
N TYR A 6 5.13 7.21 -0.32
CA TYR A 6 5.40 6.60 0.99
C TYR A 6 5.52 7.69 2.06
N SER A 7 4.90 7.48 3.23
CA SER A 7 5.07 8.39 4.37
C SER A 7 6.27 7.94 5.18
N ALA A 8 7.32 8.75 5.18
CA ALA A 8 8.48 8.54 6.04
C ALA A 8 8.03 8.59 7.50
N SER A 9 8.33 7.55 8.27
CA SER A 9 8.00 7.51 9.70
C SER A 9 9.06 8.19 10.56
N GLY A 10 10.28 8.38 10.04
CA GLY A 10 11.45 8.78 10.83
C GLY A 10 11.98 7.69 11.76
N VAL A 11 11.38 6.49 11.74
CA VAL A 11 11.83 5.33 12.52
C VAL A 11 12.80 4.52 11.68
N PHE A 12 13.99 4.27 12.23
CA PHE A 12 14.96 3.34 11.65
C PHE A 12 14.85 1.98 12.33
N VAL A 13 14.78 0.93 11.51
CA VAL A 13 14.69 -0.45 11.98
C VAL A 13 15.97 -1.21 11.69
N GLU A 14 16.27 -2.20 12.52
CA GLU A 14 17.45 -3.06 12.40
C GLU A 14 17.08 -4.48 11.99
N ARG A 15 17.89 -5.09 11.12
CA ARG A 15 17.66 -6.46 10.63
C ARG A 15 17.75 -7.46 11.79
N GLY A 16 16.76 -8.35 11.86
CA GLY A 16 16.69 -9.41 12.88
C GLY A 16 16.05 -8.97 14.19
N GLU A 17 15.89 -7.66 14.41
CA GLU A 17 15.14 -7.13 15.55
C GLU A 17 13.64 -7.33 15.37
N ARG A 18 12.94 -7.46 16.51
CA ARG A 18 11.49 -7.66 16.53
C ARG A 18 10.78 -6.40 16.99
N TYR A 19 9.90 -5.89 16.14
CA TYR A 19 9.12 -4.70 16.39
C TYR A 19 7.65 -5.06 16.63
N HIS A 20 6.97 -4.18 17.35
CA HIS A 20 5.53 -4.23 17.54
C HIS A 20 4.90 -2.98 16.93
N PHE A 21 3.95 -3.20 16.03
CA PHE A 21 3.16 -2.14 15.42
C PHE A 21 1.74 -2.26 15.93
N GLU A 22 1.15 -1.14 16.30
CA GLU A 22 -0.25 -1.05 16.70
C GLU A 22 -0.90 0.12 15.97
N VAL A 23 -2.13 -0.08 15.53
CA VAL A 23 -3.00 0.99 15.05
C VAL A 23 -4.21 1.00 15.98
N ASP A 24 -4.70 2.19 16.34
CA ASP A 24 -5.90 2.31 17.16
C ASP A 24 -7.05 1.54 16.47
N PRO A 25 -7.57 0.46 17.10
CA PRO A 25 -8.54 -0.43 16.48
C PRO A 25 -9.90 0.22 16.25
N ASN A 26 -10.16 1.39 16.85
CA ASN A 26 -11.40 2.13 16.70
C ASN A 26 -11.34 3.15 15.55
N GLN A 27 -10.18 3.38 14.95
CA GLN A 27 -10.07 4.28 13.81
C GLN A 27 -10.84 3.77 12.60
N ARG A 28 -11.46 4.72 11.89
CA ARG A 28 -12.20 4.48 10.65
C ARG A 28 -11.74 5.47 9.60
N TRP A 29 -11.49 4.96 8.41
CA TRP A 29 -11.03 5.72 7.25
C TRP A 29 -12.02 5.58 6.11
N ARG A 30 -11.93 6.51 5.17
CA ARG A 30 -12.80 6.58 4.02
C ARG A 30 -11.98 6.42 2.74
N ASP A 31 -12.35 5.43 1.95
CA ASP A 31 -11.85 5.18 0.60
C ASP A 31 -13.03 5.30 -0.37
N GLY A 32 -13.22 6.51 -0.91
CA GLY A 32 -14.44 6.89 -1.63
C GLY A 32 -15.71 6.72 -0.78
N ASP A 33 -16.59 5.81 -1.19
CA ASP A 33 -17.84 5.47 -0.48
C ASP A 33 -17.63 4.40 0.61
N ILE A 34 -16.44 3.81 0.70
CA ILE A 34 -16.17 2.67 1.58
C ILE A 34 -15.59 3.18 2.90
N VAL A 35 -16.23 2.81 4.00
CA VAL A 35 -15.68 3.03 5.34
C VAL A 35 -14.98 1.76 5.81
N CYS A 36 -13.69 1.85 6.08
CA CYS A 36 -12.87 0.71 6.52
C CYS A 36 -12.03 1.06 7.76
N GLY A 37 -11.50 0.04 8.41
CA GLY A 37 -10.49 0.18 9.46
C GLY A 37 -9.08 -0.05 8.89
N PRO A 38 -8.07 -0.11 9.76
CA PRO A 38 -6.68 -0.33 9.36
C PRO A 38 -6.40 -1.69 8.69
N GLU A 39 -7.30 -2.66 8.85
CA GLU A 39 -7.33 -3.93 8.12
C GLU A 39 -7.64 -3.79 6.62
N GLY A 40 -8.13 -2.62 6.19
CA GLY A 40 -8.55 -2.39 4.82
C GLY A 40 -9.84 -3.10 4.45
N TRP A 41 -10.05 -3.32 3.15
CA TRP A 41 -11.25 -3.95 2.62
C TRP A 41 -10.96 -4.80 1.37
N ARG A 42 -11.92 -5.65 0.99
CA ARG A 42 -11.82 -6.55 -0.17
C ARG A 42 -12.97 -6.28 -1.15
N SER A 43 -12.74 -6.48 -2.44
CA SER A 43 -13.76 -6.33 -3.49
C SER A 43 -15.03 -7.16 -3.25
N SER A 44 -14.94 -8.25 -2.50
CA SER A 44 -16.08 -9.05 -2.05
C SER A 44 -17.08 -8.28 -1.18
N ALA A 45 -16.70 -7.14 -0.60
CA ALA A 45 -17.60 -6.24 0.12
C ALA A 45 -18.49 -5.40 -0.82
N LEU A 46 -18.19 -5.39 -2.12
CA LEU A 46 -18.95 -4.69 -3.15
C LEU A 46 -19.82 -5.68 -3.94
N SER A 47 -20.86 -5.14 -4.58
CA SER A 47 -21.79 -5.91 -5.43
C SER A 47 -21.79 -5.41 -6.88
N GLY A 48 -22.20 -6.30 -7.79
CA GLY A 48 -22.44 -5.99 -9.19
C GLY A 48 -21.23 -5.42 -9.94
N PHE A 49 -21.48 -4.39 -10.76
CA PHE A 49 -20.48 -3.76 -11.62
C PHE A 49 -19.32 -3.14 -10.83
N LYS A 50 -19.60 -2.52 -9.66
CA LYS A 50 -18.56 -1.91 -8.80
C LYS A 50 -17.51 -2.95 -8.38
N ARG A 51 -17.95 -4.15 -8.00
CA ARG A 51 -17.04 -5.25 -7.65
C ARG A 51 -16.14 -5.62 -8.82
N ARG A 52 -16.69 -5.78 -10.02
CA ARG A 52 -15.91 -6.16 -11.22
C ARG A 52 -14.89 -5.09 -11.63
N ALA A 53 -15.27 -3.82 -11.54
CA ALA A 53 -14.36 -2.70 -11.78
C ALA A 53 -13.18 -2.70 -10.79
N VAL A 54 -13.46 -2.91 -9.50
CA VAL A 54 -12.42 -2.99 -8.45
C VAL A 54 -11.55 -4.24 -8.60
N GLU A 55 -12.15 -5.40 -8.89
CA GLU A 55 -11.43 -6.66 -9.15
C GLU A 55 -10.39 -6.48 -10.28
N ALA A 56 -10.74 -5.74 -11.34
CA ALA A 56 -9.84 -5.44 -12.45
C ALA A 56 -8.67 -4.51 -12.08
N LEU A 57 -8.78 -3.74 -10.99
CA LEU A 57 -7.74 -2.85 -10.49
C LEU A 57 -6.85 -3.48 -9.42
N GLU A 58 -7.19 -4.67 -8.91
CA GLU A 58 -6.46 -5.32 -7.82
C GLU A 58 -4.99 -5.59 -8.14
N SER A 59 -4.69 -5.95 -9.39
CA SER A 59 -3.32 -6.14 -9.87
C SER A 59 -2.51 -4.85 -9.93
N ARG A 60 -3.14 -3.69 -9.77
CA ARG A 60 -2.50 -2.37 -9.78
C ARG A 60 -2.25 -1.82 -8.37
N ARG A 61 -2.69 -2.52 -7.31
CA ARG A 61 -2.34 -2.16 -5.94
C ARG A 61 -0.83 -2.17 -5.76
N ARG A 62 -0.31 -1.23 -4.96
CA ARG A 62 1.12 -1.15 -4.61
C ARG A 62 1.64 -2.43 -3.98
N TYR A 63 0.82 -3.10 -3.16
CA TYR A 63 1.10 -4.42 -2.62
C TYR A 63 -0.04 -5.38 -2.95
N GLN A 64 0.10 -6.11 -4.06
CA GLN A 64 -0.99 -6.88 -4.68
C GLN A 64 -1.56 -7.99 -3.80
N VAL A 65 -0.75 -8.56 -2.91
CA VAL A 65 -1.15 -9.67 -2.03
C VAL A 65 -2.00 -9.24 -0.83
N ALA A 66 -2.05 -7.93 -0.53
CA ALA A 66 -2.76 -7.39 0.61
C ALA A 66 -4.10 -6.73 0.22
N PRO A 67 -5.07 -6.62 1.16
CA PRO A 67 -6.33 -5.92 0.94
C PRO A 67 -6.16 -4.47 0.48
N TRP A 68 -7.23 -3.89 -0.08
CA TRP A 68 -7.30 -2.46 -0.36
C TRP A 68 -7.21 -1.66 0.95
N PHE A 69 -6.48 -0.56 0.93
CA PHE A 69 -6.38 0.43 1.99
C PHE A 69 -5.80 -0.04 3.33
N VAL A 70 -5.39 -1.30 3.45
CA VAL A 70 -4.67 -1.81 4.62
C VAL A 70 -3.36 -1.05 4.80
N ILE A 71 -2.93 -0.83 6.06
CA ILE A 71 -1.63 -0.21 6.31
C ILE A 71 -0.52 -1.20 5.98
N ILE A 72 0.41 -0.73 5.15
CA ILE A 72 1.64 -1.42 4.78
C ILE A 72 2.82 -0.73 5.44
N GLY A 73 3.71 -1.53 6.01
CA GLY A 73 5.07 -1.12 6.34
C GLY A 73 6.01 -1.49 5.19
N ALA A 74 6.95 -0.61 4.87
CA ALA A 74 8.01 -0.85 3.90
C ALA A 74 9.35 -0.40 4.50
N VAL A 75 10.37 -1.25 4.45
CA VAL A 75 11.73 -0.89 4.87
C VAL A 75 12.50 -0.46 3.63
N GLU A 76 12.97 0.79 3.64
CA GLU A 76 13.44 1.48 2.44
C GLU A 76 12.34 1.62 1.36
N ASN A 77 12.49 2.59 0.48
CA ASN A 77 11.55 2.84 -0.62
C ASN A 77 11.94 2.05 -1.89
N ASP A 78 12.20 0.74 -1.74
CA ASP A 78 12.60 -0.14 -2.84
C ASP A 78 11.47 -1.08 -3.32
N GLY A 79 10.45 -1.31 -2.48
CA GLY A 79 9.30 -2.16 -2.80
C GLY A 79 9.51 -3.65 -2.51
N ASP A 80 10.70 -4.08 -2.08
CA ASP A 80 11.01 -5.50 -1.84
C ASP A 80 10.74 -5.91 -0.38
N ASN A 81 10.82 -4.97 0.56
CA ASN A 81 10.67 -5.24 2.00
C ASN A 81 9.34 -4.75 2.57
N GLN A 82 8.23 -5.24 2.02
CA GLN A 82 6.88 -4.80 2.37
C GLN A 82 6.11 -5.84 3.21
N PHE A 83 5.32 -5.38 4.17
CA PHE A 83 4.51 -6.24 5.04
C PHE A 83 3.21 -5.56 5.47
N SER A 84 2.15 -6.33 5.65
CA SER A 84 0.87 -5.81 6.14
C SER A 84 0.91 -5.60 7.66
N ILE A 85 0.62 -4.38 8.11
CA ILE A 85 0.50 -4.02 9.53
C ILE A 85 -0.94 -4.27 10.01
N GLY A 86 -1.95 -3.86 9.22
CA GLY A 86 -3.35 -4.02 9.63
C GLY A 86 -3.65 -3.33 10.97
N LYS A 87 -4.38 -4.02 11.86
CA LYS A 87 -4.64 -3.57 13.25
C LYS A 87 -3.40 -3.57 14.14
N GLY A 88 -2.35 -4.26 13.72
CA GLY A 88 -1.13 -4.42 14.47
C GLY A 88 -0.50 -5.78 14.25
N ILE A 89 0.82 -5.84 14.32
CA ILE A 89 1.62 -7.04 14.10
C ILE A 89 2.91 -6.99 14.90
N LYS A 90 3.39 -8.17 15.30
CA LYS A 90 4.79 -8.36 15.73
C LYS A 90 5.59 -8.89 14.55
N TRP A 91 6.63 -8.18 14.15
CA TRP A 91 7.37 -8.48 12.94
C TRP A 91 8.88 -8.50 13.20
N THR A 92 9.56 -9.53 12.71
CA THR A 92 11.03 -9.59 12.70
C THR A 92 11.52 -8.99 11.39
N MET A 93 12.37 -7.96 11.46
CA MET A 93 12.76 -7.21 10.26
C MET A 93 13.72 -7.99 9.36
N PRO A 94 13.42 -8.13 8.06
CA PRO A 94 14.30 -8.83 7.11
C PRO A 94 15.52 -7.97 6.71
N SER A 95 15.41 -6.65 6.81
CA SER A 95 16.43 -5.68 6.44
C SER A 95 16.47 -4.51 7.42
N ARG A 96 17.56 -3.73 7.38
CA ARG A 96 17.70 -2.48 8.12
C ARG A 96 17.34 -1.31 7.21
N GLY A 97 16.86 -0.21 7.77
CA GLY A 97 16.58 1.00 7.00
C GLY A 97 15.53 1.91 7.63
N GLU A 98 15.18 2.96 6.90
CA GLU A 98 14.05 3.81 7.29
C GLU A 98 12.73 3.08 7.02
N LEU A 99 11.85 3.06 8.02
CA LEU A 99 10.50 2.55 7.88
C LEU A 99 9.61 3.61 7.24
N PHE A 100 8.88 3.18 6.22
CA PHE A 100 7.79 3.92 5.62
C PHE A 100 6.46 3.24 5.87
N THR A 101 5.40 4.03 5.96
CA THR A 101 4.03 3.52 6.04
C THR A 101 3.13 4.16 5.00
N TYR A 102 2.16 3.39 4.52
CA TYR A 102 1.18 3.88 3.55
C TYR A 102 -0.08 2.99 3.53
N ALA A 103 -1.18 3.53 3.02
CA ALA A 103 -2.41 2.76 2.77
C ALA A 103 -2.35 2.07 1.40
N ASN A 104 -2.63 0.77 1.33
CA ASN A 104 -2.47 -0.01 0.10
C ASN A 104 -3.50 0.37 -0.99
N ASP A 105 -3.09 1.25 -1.88
CA ASP A 105 -3.92 1.71 -3.01
C ASP A 105 -3.13 1.57 -4.33
N VAL A 106 -3.76 1.87 -5.46
CA VAL A 106 -3.09 1.96 -6.75
C VAL A 106 -2.01 3.02 -6.73
N SER A 107 -0.86 2.74 -7.36
CA SER A 107 0.13 3.80 -7.60
C SER A 107 -0.34 4.67 -8.76
N LEU A 108 -0.35 6.00 -8.58
CA LEU A 108 -0.67 6.98 -9.62
C LEU A 108 0.27 6.87 -10.84
N ARG A 109 1.42 6.20 -10.73
CA ARG A 109 2.29 5.88 -11.89
C ARG A 109 1.63 4.92 -12.90
N CYS A 110 0.69 4.09 -12.47
CA CYS A 110 -0.01 3.12 -13.31
C CYS A 110 -1.23 3.73 -14.04
N ALA A 111 -1.57 5.00 -13.77
CA ALA A 111 -2.63 5.74 -14.46
C ALA A 111 -2.14 6.52 -15.69
N ARG A 112 -0.85 6.44 -16.05
CA ARG A 112 -0.39 6.88 -17.36
C ARG A 112 -0.88 5.87 -18.40
N PHE A 113 -1.87 6.29 -19.19
CA PHE A 113 -2.11 5.75 -20.53
C PHE A 113 -0.76 5.61 -21.26
N PRO A 114 -0.56 4.57 -22.07
CA PRO A 114 0.70 4.39 -22.78
C PRO A 114 1.02 5.69 -23.51
N ASP A 115 2.15 6.31 -23.13
CA ASP A 115 2.70 7.44 -23.87
C ASP A 115 2.81 6.95 -25.31
N HIS A 116 1.97 7.52 -26.17
CA HIS A 116 2.09 7.36 -27.60
C HIS A 116 3.50 7.85 -27.92
N GLN A 117 4.40 6.92 -28.24
CA GLN A 117 5.72 7.23 -28.75
C GLN A 117 5.47 7.99 -30.06
N ILE A 118 5.38 9.32 -29.98
CA ILE A 118 5.58 10.17 -31.14
C ILE A 118 7.05 9.99 -31.48
N GLY A 119 7.30 9.09 -32.42
CA GLY A 119 8.59 8.92 -33.03
C GLY A 119 9.01 10.26 -33.59
N ASP A 120 10.08 10.80 -33.02
CA ASP A 120 10.83 11.90 -33.57
C ASP A 120 11.41 11.41 -34.90
N ASN A 121 10.92 11.97 -36.01
CA ASN A 121 11.37 11.62 -37.35
C ASN A 121 12.08 12.84 -37.93
N ARG A 122 13.41 12.81 -37.78
CA ARG A 122 14.45 13.61 -38.45
C ARG A 122 14.76 14.99 -37.92
#